data_AF-A0A9W5EZA5-F1
#
_entry.id   AF-A0A9W5EZA5-F1
#
_cell.length_a   1.000
_cell.length_b   1.000
_cell.length_c   1.000
_cell.angle_alpha   90.00
_cell.angle_beta   90.00
_cell.angle_gamma   90.00
#
_symmetry.space_group_name_H-M   'P 1'
#
loop_
_entity.id
_entity.type
_entity.pdbx_description
1 polymer ?
#
loop_
_entity_poly.entity_id
_entity_poly.type
_entity_poly.pdbx_seq_one_letter_code
_entity_poly.pdbx_strand_id
1 'polypeptide(L)'
;MRLENDLAIRREVRDILSADVALGVGDGWHQLVGRALVEIRTVTDGKVAIRQVKERSGKLSIFTDVMIKGVSETVMTRVFDITNAAADQSASVCEMCGNSGRLITTDRARVRCQACEADDPERERVWREHRDGIWEAAATYIRVCLEHERFFPVANIFMPVCVDDRDHRLWLDEVHDRLIWWRAGSWIGGLDEALRDEFRSLDFAQ
;
A
#
# COMPACT_ATOMS: atom_id res chain seq x y z
N MET A 1 1.65 2.74 -0.12
CA MET A 1 1.58 2.31 -1.53
C MET A 1 0.69 3.28 -2.29
N ARG A 2 0.94 3.55 -3.57
CA ARG A 2 0.03 4.36 -4.40
C ARG A 2 -1.23 3.56 -4.77
N LEU A 3 -2.34 4.26 -4.97
CA LEU A 3 -3.65 3.63 -5.22
C LEU A 3 -3.66 2.84 -6.52
N GLU A 4 -3.01 3.35 -7.55
CA GLU A 4 -2.88 2.71 -8.86
C GLU A 4 -2.18 1.36 -8.75
N ASN A 5 -1.12 1.30 -7.93
CA ASN A 5 -0.34 0.08 -7.70
C ASN A 5 -1.11 -0.95 -6.86
N ASP A 6 -1.84 -0.51 -5.82
CA ASP A 6 -2.71 -1.39 -5.03
C ASP A 6 -3.78 -2.05 -5.92
N LEU A 7 -4.43 -1.26 -6.78
CA LEU A 7 -5.46 -1.78 -7.69
C LEU A 7 -4.87 -2.71 -8.75
N ALA A 8 -3.73 -2.35 -9.35
CA ALA A 8 -3.06 -3.21 -10.32
C ALA A 8 -2.78 -4.60 -9.74
N ILE A 9 -2.20 -4.65 -8.53
CA ILE A 9 -1.97 -5.92 -7.81
C ILE A 9 -3.29 -6.65 -7.58
N ARG A 10 -4.31 -5.98 -7.05
CA ARG A 10 -5.62 -6.60 -6.77
C ARG A 10 -6.28 -7.19 -8.01
N ARG A 11 -6.19 -6.54 -9.17
CA ARG A 11 -6.73 -7.09 -10.43
C ARG A 11 -6.07 -8.42 -10.80
N GLU A 12 -4.76 -8.53 -10.58
CA GLU A 12 -4.00 -9.75 -10.91
C GLU A 12 -4.25 -10.92 -9.94
N VAL A 13 -4.60 -10.63 -8.68
CA VAL A 13 -4.67 -11.64 -7.61
C VAL A 13 -5.95 -11.61 -6.77
N ARG A 14 -7.06 -11.14 -7.37
CA ARG A 14 -8.37 -10.94 -6.70
C ARG A 14 -8.95 -12.17 -6.00
N ASP A 15 -8.57 -13.36 -6.43
CA ASP A 15 -9.01 -14.65 -5.91
C ASP A 15 -8.32 -15.02 -4.59
N ILE A 16 -7.13 -14.47 -4.33
CA ILE A 16 -6.36 -14.72 -3.10
C ILE A 16 -6.23 -13.50 -2.19
N LEU A 17 -6.48 -12.29 -2.69
CA LEU A 17 -6.36 -11.04 -1.92
C LEU A 17 -7.73 -10.38 -1.74
N SER A 18 -8.28 -10.52 -0.53
CA SER A 18 -9.56 -9.91 -0.17
C SER A 18 -9.49 -8.37 -0.14
N ALA A 19 -10.61 -7.71 -0.40
CA ALA A 19 -10.72 -6.25 -0.47
C ALA A 19 -10.45 -5.55 0.88
N ASP A 20 -10.63 -6.26 1.98
CA ASP A 20 -10.37 -5.79 3.35
C ASP A 20 -8.92 -5.95 3.80
N VAL A 21 -8.07 -6.65 3.03
CA VAL A 21 -6.65 -6.83 3.35
C VAL A 21 -5.86 -5.62 2.88
N ALA A 22 -5.24 -4.90 3.82
CA ALA A 22 -4.31 -3.81 3.53
C ALA A 22 -3.01 -4.32 2.88
N LEU A 23 -2.55 -3.63 1.84
CA LEU A 23 -1.15 -3.66 1.42
C LEU A 23 -0.37 -2.60 2.21
N GLY A 24 -0.14 -2.87 3.50
CA GLY A 24 0.45 -1.96 4.48
C GLY A 24 1.96 -1.78 4.33
N VAL A 25 2.41 -1.45 3.12
CA VAL A 25 3.82 -1.24 2.77
C VAL A 25 3.98 0.03 1.94
N GLY A 26 5.20 0.56 1.92
CA GLY A 26 5.54 1.69 1.06
C GLY A 26 5.47 1.34 -0.43
N ASP A 27 5.31 2.36 -1.26
CA ASP A 27 5.11 2.21 -2.71
C ASP A 27 6.31 1.56 -3.42
N GLY A 28 7.52 1.75 -2.92
CA GLY A 28 8.74 1.19 -3.47
C GLY A 28 8.78 -0.34 -3.50
N TRP A 29 7.92 -1.01 -2.72
CA TRP A 29 7.82 -2.47 -2.71
C TRP A 29 6.70 -3.04 -3.57
N HIS A 30 5.93 -2.21 -4.30
CA HIS A 30 4.76 -2.70 -5.06
C HIS A 30 5.11 -3.84 -6.03
N GLN A 31 6.24 -3.77 -6.73
CA GLN A 31 6.67 -4.81 -7.66
C GLN A 31 7.02 -6.13 -6.95
N LEU A 32 7.66 -6.04 -5.78
CA LEU A 32 8.00 -7.22 -4.97
C LEU A 32 6.72 -7.90 -4.46
N VAL A 33 5.78 -7.09 -3.97
CA VAL A 33 4.47 -7.58 -3.51
C VAL A 33 3.70 -8.21 -4.65
N GLY A 34 3.49 -7.50 -5.76
CA GLY A 34 2.74 -8.00 -6.90
C GLY A 34 3.29 -9.32 -7.43
N ARG A 35 4.61 -9.38 -7.66
CA ARG A 35 5.28 -10.62 -8.10
C ARG A 35 5.07 -11.77 -7.12
N ALA A 36 5.32 -11.55 -5.83
CA ALA A 36 5.16 -12.58 -4.82
C ALA A 36 3.71 -13.10 -4.74
N LEU A 37 2.72 -12.22 -4.83
CA LEU A 37 1.32 -12.61 -4.80
C LEU A 37 0.91 -13.40 -6.06
N VAL A 38 1.37 -13.00 -7.25
CA VAL A 38 1.12 -13.75 -8.49
C VAL A 38 1.76 -15.14 -8.43
N GLU A 39 2.99 -15.25 -7.92
CA GLU A 39 3.65 -16.54 -7.75
C GLU A 39 2.90 -17.43 -6.73
N ILE A 40 2.47 -16.88 -5.59
CA ILE A 40 1.67 -17.61 -4.59
C ILE A 40 0.36 -18.09 -5.20
N ARG A 41 -0.35 -17.21 -5.92
CA ARG A 41 -1.60 -17.57 -6.62
C ARG A 41 -1.38 -18.75 -7.57
N THR A 42 -0.30 -18.70 -8.35
CA THR A 42 0.03 -19.73 -9.34
C THR A 42 0.33 -21.08 -8.69
N VAL A 43 1.19 -21.12 -7.67
CA VAL A 43 1.61 -22.39 -7.05
C VAL A 43 0.52 -23.00 -6.16
N THR A 44 -0.45 -22.20 -5.73
CA THR A 44 -1.57 -22.65 -4.89
C THR A 44 -2.85 -22.89 -5.66
N ASP A 45 -2.86 -22.60 -6.97
CA ASP A 45 -4.07 -22.64 -7.81
C ASP A 45 -5.22 -21.81 -7.17
N GLY A 46 -4.85 -20.66 -6.61
CA GLY A 46 -5.79 -19.75 -5.93
C GLY A 46 -6.37 -20.25 -4.59
N LYS A 47 -5.92 -21.40 -4.05
CA LYS A 47 -6.53 -22.04 -2.85
C LYS A 47 -6.14 -21.40 -1.52
N VAL A 48 -5.07 -20.63 -1.52
CA VAL A 48 -4.51 -19.98 -0.33
C VAL A 48 -4.84 -18.50 -0.36
N ALA A 49 -5.43 -18.00 0.71
CA ALA A 49 -5.73 -16.58 0.86
C ALA A 49 -4.59 -15.83 1.55
N ILE A 50 -4.34 -14.61 1.08
CA ILE A 50 -3.50 -13.63 1.73
C ILE A 50 -4.28 -13.02 2.89
N ARG A 51 -3.66 -13.01 4.07
CA ARG A 51 -4.26 -12.49 5.30
C ARG A 51 -3.73 -11.12 5.68
N GLN A 52 -2.46 -10.84 5.39
CA GLN A 52 -1.84 -9.57 5.70
C GLN A 52 -0.58 -9.36 4.85
N VAL A 53 -0.36 -8.14 4.40
CA VAL A 53 0.92 -7.70 3.80
C VAL A 53 1.37 -6.47 4.58
N LYS A 54 2.55 -6.52 5.18
CA LYS A 54 3.09 -5.41 5.99
C LYS A 54 4.61 -5.39 6.03
N GLU A 55 5.16 -4.25 6.41
CA GLU A 55 6.55 -4.15 6.86
C GLU A 55 6.68 -4.73 8.29
N ARG A 56 7.74 -5.51 8.52
CA ARG A 56 8.15 -5.99 9.83
C ARG A 56 9.67 -6.02 9.91
N SER A 57 10.24 -5.25 10.82
CA SER A 57 11.69 -5.20 11.10
C SER A 57 12.54 -4.85 9.87
N GLY A 58 12.06 -3.92 9.05
CA GLY A 58 12.69 -3.49 7.80
C GLY A 58 12.54 -4.49 6.64
N LYS A 59 11.68 -5.51 6.76
CA LYS A 59 11.43 -6.48 5.71
C LYS A 59 9.94 -6.59 5.38
N LEU A 60 9.64 -6.93 4.14
CA LEU A 60 8.32 -7.34 3.69
C LEU A 60 7.91 -8.64 4.39
N SER A 61 6.69 -8.68 4.91
CA SER A 61 6.07 -9.87 5.47
C SER A 61 4.71 -10.10 4.82
N ILE A 62 4.53 -11.28 4.23
CA ILE A 62 3.28 -11.72 3.60
C ILE A 62 2.75 -12.91 4.41
N PHE A 63 1.60 -12.71 5.06
CA PHE A 63 0.94 -13.75 5.84
C PHE A 63 -0.15 -14.40 5.00
N THR A 64 -0.19 -15.72 5.01
CA THR A 64 -1.16 -16.52 4.27
C THR A 64 -1.85 -17.52 5.20
N ASP A 65 -2.94 -18.12 4.74
CA ASP A 65 -3.61 -19.21 5.46
C ASP A 65 -3.17 -20.62 5.01
N VAL A 66 -2.00 -20.73 4.37
CA VAL A 66 -1.48 -21.98 3.81
C VAL A 66 -1.43 -23.12 4.83
N MET A 67 -1.12 -22.80 6.09
CA MET A 67 -1.01 -23.79 7.19
C MET A 67 -2.35 -24.42 7.56
N ILE A 68 -3.48 -23.74 7.32
CA ILE A 68 -4.81 -24.20 7.74
C ILE A 68 -5.67 -24.70 6.57
N LYS A 69 -5.23 -24.50 5.32
CA LYS A 69 -5.98 -24.88 4.11
C LYS A 69 -5.80 -26.35 3.68
N GLY A 70 -4.92 -27.10 4.34
CA GLY A 70 -4.69 -28.52 4.03
C GLY A 70 -4.07 -28.74 2.65
N VAL A 71 -3.23 -27.81 2.17
CA VAL A 71 -2.46 -28.01 0.93
C VAL A 71 -1.33 -29.02 1.15
N SER A 72 -0.81 -29.59 0.05
CA SER A 72 0.37 -30.48 0.13
C SER A 72 1.58 -29.75 0.74
N GLU A 73 2.47 -30.52 1.38
CA GLU A 73 3.73 -30.01 1.93
C GLU A 73 4.59 -29.29 0.88
N THR A 74 4.64 -29.81 -0.35
CA THR A 74 5.37 -29.18 -1.45
C THR A 74 4.85 -27.77 -1.77
N VAL A 75 3.54 -27.58 -1.82
CA VAL A 75 2.91 -26.26 -2.05
C VAL A 75 3.19 -25.33 -0.87
N MET A 76 3.09 -25.85 0.35
CA MET A 76 3.38 -25.10 1.57
C MET A 76 4.83 -24.58 1.59
N THR A 77 5.80 -25.45 1.36
CA THR A 77 7.22 -25.09 1.25
C THR A 77 7.42 -24.04 0.16
N ARG A 78 6.78 -24.21 -1.00
CA ARG A 78 6.90 -23.24 -2.10
C ARG A 78 6.37 -21.86 -1.74
N VAL A 79 5.24 -21.78 -1.03
CA VAL A 79 4.70 -20.50 -0.52
C VAL A 79 5.71 -19.86 0.44
N PHE A 80 6.29 -20.63 1.36
CA PHE A 80 7.33 -20.11 2.26
C PHE A 80 8.55 -19.58 1.50
N ASP A 81 9.06 -20.33 0.53
CA ASP A 81 10.17 -19.89 -0.32
C ASP A 81 9.89 -18.55 -1.01
N ILE A 82 8.69 -18.39 -1.58
CA ILE A 82 8.27 -17.14 -2.23
C ILE A 82 8.24 -15.98 -1.22
N THR A 83 7.61 -16.19 -0.06
CA THR A 83 7.52 -15.15 0.97
C THR A 83 8.89 -14.76 1.53
N ASN A 84 9.80 -15.73 1.73
CA ASN A 84 11.15 -15.49 2.20
C ASN A 84 12.00 -14.77 1.15
N ALA A 85 11.91 -15.18 -0.12
CA ALA A 85 12.62 -14.52 -1.21
C ALA A 85 12.17 -13.05 -1.38
N ALA A 86 10.88 -12.76 -1.22
CA ALA A 86 10.35 -11.40 -1.24
C ALA A 86 10.83 -10.58 -0.03
N ALA A 87 10.87 -11.19 1.16
CA ALA A 87 11.41 -10.57 2.37
C ALA A 87 12.91 -10.23 2.23
N ASP A 88 13.71 -11.13 1.67
CA ASP A 88 15.14 -10.90 1.48
C ASP A 88 15.43 -9.85 0.41
N GLN A 89 14.68 -9.81 -0.68
CA GLN A 89 14.78 -8.73 -1.67
C GLN A 89 14.40 -7.37 -1.06
N SER A 90 13.34 -7.33 -0.25
CA SER A 90 12.90 -6.07 0.38
C SER A 90 13.95 -5.46 1.33
N ALA A 91 14.87 -6.28 1.85
CA ALA A 91 15.91 -5.85 2.80
C ALA A 91 16.94 -4.87 2.18
N SER A 92 17.00 -4.76 0.85
CA SER A 92 17.89 -3.87 0.11
C SER A 92 17.16 -2.93 -0.86
N VAL A 93 15.84 -2.91 -0.83
CA VAL A 93 15.00 -2.04 -1.68
C VAL A 93 14.33 -1.00 -0.80
N CYS A 94 14.47 0.28 -1.16
CA CYS A 94 13.82 1.39 -0.47
C CYS A 94 12.29 1.22 -0.51
N GLU A 95 11.64 1.13 0.65
CA GLU A 95 10.18 0.99 0.70
C GLU A 95 9.43 2.22 0.14
N MET A 96 10.05 3.40 0.02
CA MET A 96 9.33 4.56 -0.55
C MET A 96 9.36 4.55 -2.07
N CYS A 97 10.54 4.38 -2.68
CA CYS A 97 10.75 4.67 -4.10
C CYS A 97 11.23 3.48 -4.94
N GLY A 98 11.54 2.33 -4.32
CA GLY A 98 11.96 1.12 -5.04
C GLY A 98 13.42 1.10 -5.50
N ASN A 99 14.17 2.19 -5.29
CA ASN A 99 15.63 2.22 -5.52
C ASN A 99 16.38 1.41 -4.45
N SER A 100 17.68 1.18 -4.66
CA SER A 100 18.55 0.56 -3.64
C SER A 100 18.49 1.33 -2.32
N GLY A 101 18.26 0.59 -1.23
CA GLY A 101 18.13 1.10 0.12
C GLY A 101 19.02 0.35 1.10
N ARG A 102 19.09 0.86 2.32
CA ARG A 102 19.75 0.20 3.44
C ARG A 102 18.82 0.13 4.64
N LEU A 103 19.03 -0.88 5.48
CA LEU A 103 18.33 -0.99 6.76
C LEU A 103 18.75 0.18 7.67
N ILE A 104 17.75 0.85 8.24
CA ILE A 104 17.86 1.93 9.21
C ILE A 104 17.17 1.44 10.48
N THR A 105 17.86 1.52 11.62
CA THR A 105 17.41 0.93 12.89
C THR A 105 17.40 1.94 14.04
N THR A 106 17.35 3.24 13.75
CA THR A 106 17.42 4.30 14.77
C THR A 106 16.19 4.30 15.68
N ASP A 107 15.00 4.42 15.11
CA ASP A 107 13.73 4.45 15.88
C ASP A 107 12.84 3.26 15.53
N ARG A 108 12.57 3.09 14.23
CA ARG A 108 11.85 1.96 13.65
C ARG A 108 12.68 1.37 12.53
N ALA A 109 12.82 0.05 12.54
CA ALA A 109 13.47 -0.67 11.46
C ALA A 109 12.74 -0.44 10.13
N ARG A 110 13.45 0.11 9.14
CA ARG A 110 12.95 0.40 7.80
C ARG A 110 14.06 0.31 6.77
N VAL A 111 13.74 0.09 5.49
CA VAL A 111 14.75 0.12 4.41
C VAL A 111 14.49 1.33 3.53
N ARG A 112 15.41 2.29 3.54
CA ARG A 112 15.30 3.53 2.74
C ARG A 112 16.58 3.80 1.98
N CYS A 113 16.45 4.47 0.84
CA CYS A 113 17.60 5.14 0.21
C CYS A 113 17.90 6.44 0.95
N GLN A 114 19.10 7.00 0.75
CA GLN A 114 19.51 8.24 1.44
C GLN A 114 18.56 9.42 1.17
N ALA A 115 18.06 9.56 -0.06
CA ALA A 115 17.16 10.66 -0.41
C ALA A 115 15.81 10.56 0.33
N CYS A 116 15.17 9.39 0.30
CA CYS A 116 13.89 9.20 0.99
C CYS A 116 14.04 9.27 2.52
N GLU A 117 15.18 8.86 3.07
CA GLU A 117 15.44 9.03 4.50
C GLU A 117 15.63 10.50 4.87
N ALA A 118 16.34 11.27 4.03
CA ALA A 118 16.52 12.71 4.25
C ALA A 118 15.21 13.51 4.10
N ASP A 119 14.24 12.97 3.34
CA ASP A 119 12.89 13.54 3.20
C ASP A 119 11.98 13.26 4.42
N ASP A 120 12.31 12.29 5.28
CA ASP A 120 11.42 11.85 6.37
C ASP A 120 11.06 12.97 7.37
N PRO A 121 12.02 13.83 7.83
CA PRO A 121 11.68 14.95 8.70
C PRO A 121 10.75 15.97 8.03
N GLU A 122 10.91 16.15 6.71
CA GLU A 122 10.11 17.09 5.93
C GLU A 122 8.69 16.56 5.72
N ARG A 123 8.56 15.26 5.43
CA ARG A 123 7.26 14.59 5.32
C ARG A 123 6.48 14.69 6.63
N GLU A 124 7.15 14.43 7.74
CA GLU A 124 6.58 14.54 9.07
C GLU A 124 6.17 15.98 9.40
N ARG A 125 6.96 16.99 8.98
CA ARG A 125 6.58 18.41 9.10
C ARG A 125 5.30 18.70 8.32
N VAL A 126 5.25 18.36 7.04
CA VAL A 126 4.09 18.54 6.15
C VAL A 126 2.84 17.86 6.73
N TRP A 127 2.98 16.63 7.24
CA TRP A 127 1.89 15.93 7.92
C TRP A 127 1.37 16.71 9.13
N ARG A 128 2.26 17.18 10.02
CA ARG A 128 1.84 17.91 11.22
C ARG A 128 1.16 19.23 10.91
N GLU A 129 1.68 19.99 9.95
CA GLU A 129 1.19 21.31 9.59
C GLU A 129 -0.12 21.26 8.78
N HIS A 130 -0.30 20.24 7.95
CA HIS A 130 -1.43 20.14 7.02
C HIS A 130 -2.36 18.97 7.31
N ARG A 131 -2.30 18.39 8.51
CA ARG A 131 -3.06 17.20 8.91
C ARG A 131 -4.53 17.29 8.49
N ASP A 132 -5.22 18.35 8.89
CA ASP A 132 -6.66 18.50 8.64
C ASP A 132 -6.95 18.62 7.13
N GLY A 133 -6.12 19.34 6.39
CA GLY A 133 -6.22 19.46 4.93
C GLY A 133 -5.98 18.13 4.22
N ILE A 134 -5.07 17.28 4.71
CA ILE A 134 -4.83 15.92 4.18
C ILE A 134 -6.07 15.05 4.39
N TRP A 135 -6.68 15.09 5.59
CA TRP A 135 -7.90 14.34 5.87
C TRP A 135 -9.08 14.82 5.03
N GLU A 136 -9.27 16.13 4.93
CA GLU A 136 -10.32 16.74 4.13
C GLU A 136 -10.15 16.41 2.64
N ALA A 137 -8.93 16.48 2.12
CA ALA A 137 -8.63 16.11 0.74
C ALA A 137 -8.91 14.64 0.46
N ALA A 138 -8.50 13.73 1.34
CA ALA A 138 -8.80 12.31 1.20
C ALA A 138 -10.31 12.05 1.23
N ALA A 139 -11.04 12.66 2.16
CA ALA A 139 -12.50 12.52 2.26
C ALA A 139 -13.22 13.09 1.02
N THR A 140 -12.79 14.24 0.54
CA THR A 140 -13.34 14.89 -0.66
C THR A 140 -13.07 14.05 -1.89
N TYR A 141 -11.84 13.54 -2.06
CA TYR A 141 -11.49 12.65 -3.16
C TYR A 141 -12.38 11.41 -3.19
N ILE A 142 -12.63 10.78 -2.03
CA ILE A 142 -13.52 9.62 -1.93
C ILE A 142 -14.93 9.96 -2.41
N ARG A 143 -15.51 11.08 -1.93
CA ARG A 143 -16.85 11.51 -2.34
C ARG A 143 -16.94 11.78 -3.84
N VAL A 144 -15.96 12.48 -4.40
CA VAL A 144 -15.90 12.78 -5.85
C VAL A 144 -15.78 11.49 -6.67
N CYS A 145 -14.97 10.53 -6.24
CA CYS A 145 -14.85 9.25 -6.94
C CYS A 145 -16.15 8.45 -6.91
N LEU A 146 -16.84 8.44 -5.75
CA LEU A 146 -18.14 7.78 -5.59
C LEU A 146 -19.22 8.45 -6.44
N GLU A 147 -19.30 9.78 -6.42
CA GLU A 147 -20.25 10.57 -7.23
C GLU A 147 -20.11 10.29 -8.73
N HIS A 148 -18.89 10.02 -9.20
CA HIS A 148 -18.60 9.75 -10.60
C HIS A 148 -18.36 8.28 -10.92
N GLU A 149 -18.54 7.38 -9.96
CA GLU A 149 -18.35 5.93 -10.09
C GLU A 149 -16.99 5.53 -10.71
N ARG A 150 -15.93 6.30 -10.42
CA ARG A 150 -14.57 6.03 -10.93
C ARG A 150 -13.48 6.69 -10.10
N PHE A 151 -12.25 6.17 -10.20
CA PHE A 151 -11.06 6.85 -9.69
C PHE A 151 -10.54 7.91 -10.66
N PHE A 152 -10.07 9.01 -10.06
CA PHE A 152 -9.30 10.05 -10.73
C PHE A 152 -7.84 9.99 -10.26
N PRO A 153 -6.86 10.41 -11.08
CA PRO A 153 -5.48 10.52 -10.61
C PRO A 153 -5.40 11.38 -9.34
N VAL A 154 -4.84 10.85 -8.26
CA VAL A 154 -4.68 11.58 -6.99
C VAL A 154 -3.77 12.81 -7.16
N ALA A 155 -2.88 12.78 -8.16
CA ALA A 155 -2.08 13.93 -8.57
C ALA A 155 -2.90 15.15 -9.04
N ASN A 156 -4.21 14.99 -9.30
CA ASN A 156 -5.10 16.10 -9.64
C ASN A 156 -5.66 16.82 -8.40
N ILE A 157 -5.37 16.35 -7.20
CA ILE A 157 -5.77 17.03 -5.97
C ILE A 157 -4.83 18.21 -5.74
N PHE A 158 -5.38 19.41 -5.56
CA PHE A 158 -4.59 20.61 -5.32
C PHE A 158 -4.62 20.99 -3.84
N MET A 159 -3.44 21.33 -3.29
CA MET A 159 -3.34 21.95 -1.97
C MET A 159 -3.46 23.47 -2.12
N PRO A 160 -4.50 24.12 -1.54
CA PRO A 160 -4.78 25.54 -1.79
C PRO A 160 -3.67 26.52 -1.38
N VAL A 161 -2.79 26.11 -0.46
CA VAL A 161 -1.79 26.97 0.18
C VAL A 161 -0.36 26.51 -0.14
N CYS A 162 -0.16 25.80 -1.24
CA CYS A 162 1.16 25.31 -1.58
C CYS A 162 2.05 26.39 -2.21
N VAL A 163 3.22 26.62 -1.61
CA VAL A 163 4.23 27.59 -2.08
C VAL A 163 5.41 26.89 -2.78
N ASP A 164 5.62 25.58 -2.54
CA ASP A 164 6.74 24.78 -3.06
C ASP A 164 6.27 23.40 -3.57
N ASP A 165 6.72 23.00 -4.77
CA ASP A 165 6.45 21.71 -5.41
C ASP A 165 6.82 20.51 -4.52
N ARG A 166 7.88 20.64 -3.69
CA ARG A 166 8.30 19.57 -2.78
C ARG A 166 7.24 19.29 -1.72
N ASP A 167 6.70 20.34 -1.10
CA ASP A 167 5.64 20.24 -0.10
C ASP A 167 4.38 19.66 -0.70
N HIS A 168 4.03 20.07 -1.93
CA HIS A 168 2.88 19.50 -2.63
C HIS A 168 3.01 17.98 -2.82
N ARG A 169 4.19 17.52 -3.26
CA ARG A 169 4.44 16.09 -3.45
C ARG A 169 4.33 15.32 -2.13
N LEU A 170 4.95 15.80 -1.05
CA LEU A 170 4.90 15.13 0.25
C LEU A 170 3.48 15.10 0.81
N TRP A 171 2.72 16.17 0.60
CA TRP A 171 1.31 16.26 0.95
C TRP A 171 0.47 15.22 0.18
N LEU A 172 0.68 15.09 -1.14
CA LEU A 172 0.02 14.07 -1.95
C LEU A 172 0.38 12.64 -1.52
N ASP A 173 1.64 12.40 -1.15
CA ASP A 173 2.08 11.10 -0.62
C ASP A 173 1.32 10.74 0.67
N GLU A 174 1.03 11.72 1.54
CA GLU A 174 0.20 11.49 2.74
C GLU A 174 -1.28 11.26 2.43
N VAL A 175 -1.83 11.98 1.44
CA VAL A 175 -3.21 11.75 0.96
C VAL A 175 -3.34 10.32 0.42
N HIS A 176 -2.41 9.87 -0.42
CA HIS A 176 -2.37 8.49 -0.91
C HIS A 176 -2.38 7.47 0.22
N ASP A 177 -1.55 7.66 1.25
CA ASP A 177 -1.52 6.76 2.39
C ASP A 177 -2.88 6.68 3.09
N ARG A 178 -3.55 7.82 3.32
CA ARG A 178 -4.89 7.83 3.95
C ARG A 178 -5.92 7.05 3.13
N LEU A 179 -5.90 7.21 1.80
CA LEU A 179 -6.81 6.51 0.90
C LEU A 179 -6.63 4.99 0.96
N ILE A 180 -5.37 4.51 0.92
CA ILE A 180 -5.07 3.07 1.05
C ILE A 180 -5.50 2.52 2.41
N TRP A 181 -5.16 3.22 3.49
CA TRP A 181 -5.50 2.78 4.84
C TRP A 181 -7.01 2.73 5.06
N TRP A 182 -7.75 3.72 4.55
CA TRP A 182 -9.21 3.73 4.65
C TRP A 182 -9.87 2.63 3.81
N ARG A 183 -9.41 2.41 2.56
CA ARG A 183 -9.84 1.27 1.73
C ARG A 183 -9.65 -0.07 2.46
N ALA A 184 -8.59 -0.18 3.26
CA ALA A 184 -8.31 -1.37 4.05
C ALA A 184 -8.97 -1.42 5.44
N GLY A 185 -9.90 -0.50 5.75
CA GLY A 185 -10.68 -0.55 6.99
C GLY A 185 -10.34 0.50 8.05
N SER A 186 -9.38 1.40 7.80
CA SER A 186 -9.11 2.53 8.71
C SER A 186 -10.24 3.56 8.66
N TRP A 187 -10.22 4.50 9.61
CA TRP A 187 -11.22 5.56 9.73
C TRP A 187 -10.76 6.87 9.07
N ILE A 188 -11.67 7.52 8.35
CA ILE A 188 -11.60 8.92 7.88
C ILE A 188 -12.87 9.61 8.40
N GLY A 189 -12.73 10.78 9.01
CA GLY A 189 -13.86 11.53 9.55
C GLY A 189 -14.88 11.92 8.47
N GLY A 190 -16.17 11.79 8.80
CA GLY A 190 -17.26 12.16 7.89
C GLY A 190 -17.49 11.21 6.72
N LEU A 191 -16.93 9.99 6.78
CA LEU A 191 -17.21 8.88 5.88
C LEU A 191 -17.62 7.66 6.71
N ASP A 192 -18.71 7.00 6.31
CA ASP A 192 -19.18 5.77 6.95
C ASP A 192 -18.58 4.51 6.31
N GLU A 193 -18.95 3.36 6.85
CA GLU A 193 -18.48 2.05 6.39
C GLU A 193 -19.14 1.60 5.08
N ALA A 194 -20.39 2.02 4.81
CA ALA A 194 -21.09 1.66 3.58
C ALA A 194 -20.40 2.27 2.36
N LEU A 195 -19.97 3.53 2.46
CA LEU A 195 -19.19 4.22 1.42
C LEU A 195 -17.86 3.51 1.11
N ARG A 196 -17.29 2.79 2.08
CA ARG A 196 -16.02 2.07 1.88
C ARG A 196 -16.18 0.90 0.93
N ASP A 197 -17.27 0.14 1.05
CA ASP A 197 -17.53 -1.01 0.18
C ASP A 197 -17.84 -0.56 -1.25
N GLU A 198 -18.59 0.54 -1.40
CA GLU A 198 -18.78 1.18 -2.70
C GLU A 198 -17.45 1.64 -3.30
N PHE A 199 -16.60 2.32 -2.53
CA PHE A 199 -15.28 2.78 -2.99
C PHE A 199 -14.35 1.62 -3.35
N ARG A 200 -14.44 0.48 -2.66
CA ARG A 200 -13.67 -0.73 -2.97
C ARG A 200 -14.01 -1.28 -4.35
N SER A 201 -15.25 -1.11 -4.81
CA SER A 201 -15.74 -1.56 -6.11
C SER A 201 -15.30 -0.68 -7.28
N LEU A 202 -14.88 0.57 -7.01
CA LEU A 202 -14.46 1.51 -8.04
C LEU A 202 -13.14 1.08 -8.71
N ASP A 203 -12.95 1.61 -9.92
CA ASP A 203 -11.71 1.49 -10.67
C ASP A 203 -11.36 2.80 -11.43
N PHE A 204 -10.12 2.94 -11.88
CA PHE A 204 -9.74 4.02 -12.81
C PHE A 204 -10.48 3.84 -14.15
N ALA A 205 -10.93 4.94 -14.75
CA ALA A 205 -11.49 4.89 -16.09
C ALA A 205 -10.46 4.31 -17.08
N GLN A 206 -10.91 3.37 -17.90
CA GLN A 206 -10.12 2.75 -18.97
C GLN A 206 -9.96 3.69 -20.18
#